data_AF-A0A0K1PUV7-F1
#
_entry.id   AF-A0A0K1PUV7-F1
#
_cell.length_a   1.000
_cell.length_b   1.000
_cell.length_c   1.000
_cell.angle_alpha   90.00
_cell.angle_beta   90.00
_cell.angle_gamma   90.00
#
_symmetry.space_group_name_H-M   'P 1'
#
loop_
_entity.id
_entity.type
_entity.pdbx_description
1 polymer ?
#
loop_
_entity_poly.entity_id
_entity_poly.type
_entity_poly.pdbx_seq_one_letter_code
_entity_poly.pdbx_strand_id
1 'polypeptide(L)'
;MTMDAYAPSIDPKTYALGRLVGALAEDGIFALASGGGPIALEGLGKRRGEAYAAILAGHRLNTMSMEFDPWVVEMTRAMAPIHAPAWMPMSEVIREKVTLEAGARGLRAIFSSKPSDKDVQRVKRLGTLAVRVLRAVSIADGPLDAEEARTIAGVIASLGLPDADAQTLYAELPVPVEQLDVYGDIEPAVAKALVRGAWLAAASDQIDPREEHVVRVLANKLGIPAMDMEVMRNDVVQRIEMRRMGGIAVIDAIRYVLADRMPGHGVTLAAKAGTLLIPRRYREEALAPIGHGARVVLAKRFVHLSSDDKLMVLGVTWAAAMYEDPSLARRALLRARHERVAADMGEDGSKARHPVDEWFTDVLAPAAWPMGAD
;
A
#
# COMPACT_ATOMS: atom_id res chain seq x y z
N MET A 1 -1.76 21.52 33.70
CA MET A 1 -0.68 21.36 32.71
C MET A 1 0.02 22.70 32.60
N THR A 2 1.19 22.83 33.22
CA THR A 2 2.06 23.98 33.02
C THR A 2 2.67 23.85 31.63
N MET A 3 2.22 24.67 30.67
CA MET A 3 2.99 24.88 29.44
C MET A 3 4.36 25.40 29.85
N ASP A 4 5.40 24.67 29.44
CA ASP A 4 6.78 25.07 29.66
C ASP A 4 7.03 26.38 28.90
N ALA A 5 7.12 27.50 29.61
CA ALA A 5 7.27 28.84 29.04
C ALA A 5 8.62 29.05 28.32
N TYR A 6 9.50 28.05 28.37
CA TYR A 6 10.83 28.04 27.75
C TYR A 6 10.98 27.04 26.61
N ALA A 7 9.90 26.36 26.18
CA ALA A 7 9.96 25.59 24.95
C ALA A 7 10.28 26.55 23.79
N PRO A 8 11.42 26.41 23.09
CA PRO A 8 11.73 27.28 21.98
C PRO A 8 10.57 27.20 20.98
N SER A 9 10.03 28.36 20.60
CA SER A 9 9.02 28.42 19.55
C SER A 9 9.65 27.82 18.29
N ILE A 10 9.21 26.62 17.91
CA ILE A 10 9.61 26.01 16.65
C ILE A 10 9.14 26.98 15.57
N ASP A 11 10.06 27.48 14.74
CA ASP A 11 9.67 28.40 13.70
C ASP A 11 8.72 27.69 12.71
N PRO A 12 7.82 28.44 12.05
CA PRO A 12 6.81 27.85 11.17
C PRO A 12 7.40 26.99 10.04
N LYS A 13 8.63 27.30 9.58
CA LYS A 13 9.28 26.57 8.48
C LYS A 13 9.74 25.20 8.97
N THR A 14 10.40 25.12 10.13
CA THR A 14 10.76 23.85 10.76
C THR A 14 9.52 23.01 11.12
N TYR A 15 8.44 23.64 11.59
CA TYR A 15 7.20 22.91 11.85
C TYR A 15 6.59 22.31 10.56
N ALA A 16 6.57 23.05 9.46
CA ALA A 16 6.06 22.57 8.17
C ALA A 16 6.90 21.40 7.62
N LEU A 17 8.24 21.49 7.71
CA LEU A 17 9.13 20.41 7.33
C LEU A 17 8.91 19.16 8.19
N GLY A 18 8.72 19.32 9.50
CA GLY A 18 8.40 18.19 10.39
C GLY A 18 7.11 17.47 9.99
N ARG A 19 6.06 18.21 9.58
CA ARG A 19 4.83 17.58 9.05
C ARG A 19 5.08 16.85 7.73
N LEU A 20 5.89 17.41 6.85
CA LEU A 20 6.25 16.77 5.59
C LEU A 20 7.05 15.47 5.85
N VAL A 21 7.99 15.49 6.78
CA VAL A 21 8.76 14.31 7.20
C VAL A 21 7.83 13.18 7.69
N GLY A 22 6.83 13.51 8.51
CA GLY A 22 5.82 12.53 8.94
C GLY A 22 5.04 11.94 7.76
N ALA A 23 4.60 12.77 6.82
CA ALA A 23 3.90 12.30 5.62
C ALA A 23 4.80 11.42 4.73
N LEU A 24 6.08 11.78 4.54
CA LEU A 24 7.04 10.97 3.78
C LEU A 24 7.29 9.62 4.44
N ALA A 25 7.41 9.57 5.77
CA ALA A 25 7.57 8.31 6.47
C ALA A 25 6.40 7.35 6.22
N GLU A 26 5.16 7.86 6.29
CA GLU A 26 3.96 7.07 6.03
C GLU A 26 3.85 6.65 4.57
N ASP A 27 4.08 7.57 3.63
CA ASP A 27 4.06 7.30 2.20
C ASP A 27 5.15 6.26 1.82
N GLY A 28 6.32 6.33 2.46
CA GLY A 28 7.41 5.36 2.32
C GLY A 28 7.06 3.98 2.87
N ILE A 29 6.38 3.91 4.03
CA ILE A 29 5.81 2.67 4.56
C ILE A 29 4.86 2.05 3.52
N PHE A 30 3.95 2.85 2.94
CA PHE A 30 2.99 2.36 1.95
C PHE A 30 3.67 1.83 0.69
N ALA A 31 4.60 2.59 0.11
CA ALA A 31 5.31 2.24 -1.11
C ALA A 31 6.07 0.91 -0.98
N LEU A 32 6.80 0.74 0.14
CA LEU A 32 7.58 -0.46 0.39
C LEU A 32 6.69 -1.65 0.74
N ALA A 33 5.65 -1.45 1.55
CA ALA A 33 4.66 -2.48 1.86
C ALA A 33 3.87 -2.95 0.63
N SER A 34 3.79 -2.11 -0.40
CA SER A 34 3.17 -2.45 -1.69
C SER A 34 3.99 -3.41 -2.55
N GLY A 35 5.26 -3.67 -2.19
CA GLY A 35 6.15 -4.61 -2.87
C GLY A 35 6.93 -4.02 -4.05
N GLY A 36 6.91 -2.70 -4.24
CA GLY A 36 7.55 -2.05 -5.39
C GLY A 36 9.02 -1.64 -5.19
N GLY A 37 9.57 -1.86 -3.99
CA GLY A 37 10.98 -1.57 -3.68
C GLY A 37 11.36 -0.09 -3.85
N PRO A 38 12.65 0.22 -4.14
CA PRO A 38 13.13 1.60 -4.33
C PRO A 38 12.41 2.39 -5.42
N ILE A 39 12.04 1.76 -6.53
CA ILE A 39 11.35 2.41 -7.67
C ILE A 39 9.99 2.97 -7.24
N ALA A 40 9.32 2.30 -6.29
CA ALA A 40 8.06 2.79 -5.73
C ALA A 40 8.23 4.13 -5.00
N LEU A 41 9.31 4.30 -4.22
CA LEU A 41 9.60 5.53 -3.49
C LEU A 41 9.78 6.70 -4.46
N GLU A 42 10.66 6.55 -5.46
CA GLU A 42 10.94 7.59 -6.45
C GLU A 42 9.68 7.98 -7.23
N GLY A 43 8.94 7.00 -7.74
CA GLY A 43 7.71 7.25 -8.49
C GLY A 43 6.65 7.96 -7.64
N LEU A 44 6.51 7.54 -6.38
CA LEU A 44 5.55 8.13 -5.45
C LEU A 44 5.94 9.56 -5.09
N GLY A 45 7.24 9.82 -4.88
CA GLY A 45 7.78 11.16 -4.66
C GLY A 45 7.34 12.15 -5.74
N LYS A 46 7.43 11.76 -7.00
CA LYS A 46 7.00 12.57 -8.15
C LYS A 46 5.49 12.78 -8.18
N ARG A 47 4.69 11.72 -7.97
CA ARG A 47 3.22 11.78 -8.04
C ARG A 47 2.57 12.49 -6.86
N ARG A 48 3.21 12.49 -5.70
CA ARG A 48 2.74 13.16 -4.48
C ARG A 48 3.31 14.58 -4.32
N GLY A 49 4.09 15.07 -5.28
CA GLY A 49 4.75 16.38 -5.20
C GLY A 49 3.80 17.54 -4.88
N GLU A 50 2.62 17.60 -5.50
CA GLU A 50 1.61 18.61 -5.20
C GLU A 50 1.08 18.51 -3.77
N ALA A 51 0.91 17.29 -3.27
CA ALA A 51 0.48 17.02 -1.90
C ALA A 51 1.56 17.50 -0.90
N TYR A 52 2.82 17.20 -1.18
CA TYR A 52 3.93 17.69 -0.36
C TYR A 52 4.03 19.21 -0.35
N ALA A 53 3.85 19.86 -1.51
CA ALA A 53 3.77 21.32 -1.60
C ALA A 53 2.59 21.88 -0.79
N ALA A 54 1.43 21.20 -0.79
CA ALA A 54 0.27 21.60 -0.01
C ALA A 54 0.54 21.53 1.51
N ILE A 55 1.27 20.52 2.00
CA ILE A 55 1.69 20.43 3.40
C ILE A 55 2.54 21.65 3.78
N LEU A 56 3.49 22.03 2.93
CA LEU A 56 4.37 23.19 3.15
C LEU A 56 3.58 24.50 3.15
N ALA A 57 2.54 24.60 2.32
CA ALA A 57 1.62 25.74 2.26
C ALA A 57 0.62 25.80 3.44
N GLY A 58 0.71 24.87 4.41
CA GLY A 58 -0.14 24.89 5.60
C GLY A 58 -1.32 23.92 5.55
N HIS A 59 -1.62 23.32 4.39
CA HIS A 59 -2.78 22.45 4.22
C HIS A 59 -2.62 21.13 4.97
N ARG A 60 -3.75 20.59 5.44
CA ARG A 60 -3.84 19.26 6.03
C ARG A 60 -4.16 18.25 4.92
N LEU A 61 -3.45 17.13 4.93
CA LEU A 61 -3.74 15.99 4.08
C LEU A 61 -4.21 14.80 4.93
N ASN A 62 -4.79 13.81 4.26
CA ASN A 62 -5.02 12.51 4.86
C ASN A 62 -3.67 11.85 5.16
N THR A 63 -3.55 11.25 6.34
CA THR A 63 -2.33 10.55 6.78
C THR A 63 -2.67 9.14 7.26
N MET A 64 -1.71 8.22 7.21
CA MET A 64 -1.83 6.87 7.76
C MET A 64 -2.26 6.90 9.23
N SER A 65 -1.70 7.85 9.99
CA SER A 65 -1.93 7.94 11.44
C SER A 65 -3.29 8.55 11.80
N MET A 66 -3.87 9.41 10.96
CA MET A 66 -5.09 10.16 11.30
C MET A 66 -6.32 9.73 10.47
N GLU A 67 -6.17 9.53 9.15
CA GLU A 67 -7.26 9.22 8.22
C GLU A 67 -6.92 7.99 7.37
N PHE A 68 -6.69 6.85 8.05
CA PHE A 68 -6.15 5.64 7.40
C PHE A 68 -6.93 5.20 6.15
N ASP A 69 -8.26 5.15 6.18
CA ASP A 69 -9.03 4.61 5.05
C ASP A 69 -8.98 5.54 3.82
N PRO A 70 -9.29 6.85 3.93
CA PRO A 70 -9.09 7.80 2.83
C PRO A 70 -7.63 7.84 2.33
N TRP A 71 -6.67 7.82 3.25
CA TRP A 71 -5.24 7.83 2.90
C TRP A 71 -4.87 6.58 2.09
N VAL A 72 -5.32 5.39 2.48
CA VAL A 72 -5.07 4.15 1.71
C VAL A 72 -5.61 4.28 0.28
N VAL A 73 -6.82 4.79 0.09
CA VAL A 73 -7.42 4.96 -1.26
C VAL A 73 -6.63 5.98 -2.10
N GLU A 74 -6.20 7.07 -1.49
CA GLU A 74 -5.35 8.08 -2.14
C GLU A 74 -3.99 7.48 -2.57
N MET A 75 -3.40 6.66 -1.71
CA MET A 75 -2.11 6.02 -1.97
C MET A 75 -2.20 4.87 -2.99
N THR A 76 -3.29 4.07 -3.00
CA THR A 76 -3.50 3.06 -4.05
C THR A 76 -3.64 3.71 -5.42
N ARG A 77 -4.32 4.86 -5.51
CA ARG A 77 -4.40 5.66 -6.74
C ARG A 77 -3.03 6.18 -7.16
N ALA A 78 -2.26 6.75 -6.24
CA ALA A 78 -0.93 7.27 -6.52
C ALA A 78 0.03 6.16 -6.99
N MET A 79 -0.05 4.97 -6.38
CA MET A 79 0.82 3.83 -6.68
C MET A 79 0.44 3.05 -7.93
N ALA A 80 -0.82 3.08 -8.36
CA ALA A 80 -1.35 2.27 -9.47
C ALA A 80 -0.48 2.24 -10.75
N PRO A 81 0.01 3.37 -11.29
CA PRO A 81 0.81 3.36 -12.52
C PRO A 81 2.30 3.04 -12.29
N ILE A 82 2.77 3.09 -11.04
CA ILE A 82 4.16 2.79 -10.67
C ILE A 82 4.28 1.30 -10.39
N HIS A 83 3.55 0.85 -9.36
CA HIS A 83 3.53 -0.51 -8.88
C HIS A 83 2.24 -0.72 -8.09
N ALA A 84 1.17 -1.19 -8.75
CA ALA A 84 -0.09 -1.48 -8.08
C ALA A 84 0.14 -2.39 -6.86
N PRO A 85 -0.40 -2.06 -5.67
CA PRO A 85 -0.02 -2.74 -4.43
C PRO A 85 -0.25 -4.25 -4.52
N ALA A 86 0.80 -5.04 -4.28
CA ALA A 86 0.75 -6.50 -4.44
C ALA A 86 -0.30 -7.18 -3.55
N TRP A 87 -0.69 -6.50 -2.47
CA TRP A 87 -1.69 -6.95 -1.54
C TRP A 87 -3.13 -6.65 -1.92
N MET A 88 -3.35 -5.73 -2.85
CA MET A 88 -4.69 -5.28 -3.23
C MET A 88 -5.27 -6.27 -4.25
N PRO A 89 -6.48 -6.81 -4.03
CA PRO A 89 -7.24 -7.51 -5.05
C PRO A 89 -7.31 -6.71 -6.35
N MET A 90 -7.28 -7.40 -7.49
CA MET A 90 -7.26 -6.78 -8.83
C MET A 90 -6.01 -5.92 -9.16
N SER A 91 -4.98 -5.90 -8.31
CA SER A 91 -3.71 -5.22 -8.62
C SER A 91 -3.04 -5.74 -9.90
N GLU A 92 -3.13 -7.04 -10.19
CA GLU A 92 -2.61 -7.61 -11.44
C GLU A 92 -3.37 -7.07 -12.67
N VAL A 93 -4.67 -6.76 -12.56
CA VAL A 93 -5.45 -6.15 -13.66
C VAL A 93 -4.91 -4.75 -13.99
N ILE A 94 -4.56 -3.99 -12.95
CA ILE A 94 -3.91 -2.67 -13.11
C ILE A 94 -2.52 -2.82 -13.74
N ARG A 95 -1.76 -3.86 -13.36
CA ARG A 95 -0.44 -4.18 -13.95
C ARG A 95 -0.53 -4.56 -15.43
N GLU A 96 -1.60 -5.24 -15.84
CA GLU A 96 -2.02 -5.46 -17.24
C GLU A 96 -2.56 -4.19 -17.92
N LYS A 97 -2.19 -3.03 -17.36
CA LYS A 97 -2.36 -1.69 -17.91
C LYS A 97 -3.82 -1.29 -18.09
N VAL A 98 -4.73 -1.89 -17.32
CA VAL A 98 -6.13 -1.48 -17.17
C VAL A 98 -6.20 -0.34 -16.14
N THR A 99 -5.64 0.81 -16.51
CA THR A 99 -5.66 2.05 -15.72
C THR A 99 -5.32 3.23 -16.61
N LEU A 100 -5.97 4.36 -16.36
CA LEU A 100 -5.70 5.65 -16.99
C LEU A 100 -4.73 6.52 -16.16
N GLU A 101 -4.35 6.10 -14.95
CA GLU A 101 -3.44 6.84 -14.07
C GLU A 101 -2.02 7.00 -14.66
N ALA A 102 -1.66 6.17 -15.64
CA ALA A 102 -0.43 6.29 -16.40
C ALA A 102 -0.47 7.40 -17.48
N GLY A 103 -1.64 8.01 -17.72
CA GLY A 103 -1.84 9.01 -18.76
C GLY A 103 -1.75 8.45 -20.19
N ALA A 104 -1.53 9.34 -21.16
CA ALA A 104 -1.24 8.96 -22.54
C ALA A 104 0.03 8.08 -22.64
N ARG A 105 0.04 7.17 -23.62
CA ARG A 105 1.13 6.20 -23.81
C ARG A 105 1.75 6.30 -25.21
N GLY A 106 2.99 5.83 -25.34
CA GLY A 106 3.75 5.81 -26.60
C GLY A 106 4.08 7.22 -27.10
N LEU A 107 4.25 7.39 -28.42
CA LEU A 107 4.58 8.68 -29.05
C LEU A 107 3.60 9.79 -28.68
N ARG A 108 2.33 9.46 -28.34
CA ARG A 108 1.32 10.43 -27.95
C ARG A 108 1.63 11.10 -26.61
N ALA A 109 2.32 10.42 -25.69
CA ALA A 109 2.73 10.96 -24.41
C ALA A 109 3.67 12.18 -24.56
N ILE A 110 4.36 12.29 -25.70
CA ILE A 110 5.22 13.43 -26.04
C ILE A 110 4.40 14.69 -26.37
N PHE A 111 3.17 14.51 -26.87
CA PHE A 111 2.33 15.61 -27.38
C PHE A 111 1.08 15.88 -26.55
N SER A 112 0.65 14.93 -25.71
CA SER A 112 -0.54 15.07 -24.88
C SER A 112 -0.47 14.16 -23.67
N SER A 113 -0.94 14.63 -22.52
CA SER A 113 -1.16 13.82 -21.32
C SER A 113 -2.52 13.11 -21.32
N LYS A 114 -3.43 13.47 -22.24
CA LYS A 114 -4.81 12.95 -22.29
C LYS A 114 -4.83 11.52 -22.87
N PRO A 115 -5.43 10.54 -22.16
CA PRO A 115 -5.64 9.20 -22.71
C PRO A 115 -6.48 9.21 -23.99
N SER A 116 -6.35 8.18 -24.83
CA SER A 116 -7.19 8.04 -26.02
C SER A 116 -8.60 7.55 -25.66
N ASP A 117 -9.61 7.88 -26.47
CA ASP A 117 -10.98 7.36 -26.25
C ASP A 117 -11.03 5.84 -26.23
N LYS A 118 -10.18 5.18 -27.04
CA LYS A 118 -10.03 3.71 -27.03
C LYS A 118 -9.51 3.20 -25.69
N ASP A 119 -8.51 3.86 -25.10
CA ASP A 119 -7.99 3.48 -23.77
C ASP A 119 -9.04 3.71 -22.69
N VAL A 120 -9.75 4.83 -22.75
CA VAL A 120 -10.85 5.14 -21.84
C VAL A 120 -11.92 4.07 -21.90
N GLN A 121 -12.39 3.70 -23.10
CA GLN A 121 -13.39 2.63 -23.26
C GLN A 121 -12.88 1.26 -22.79
N ARG A 122 -11.60 0.95 -23.05
CA ARG A 122 -10.98 -0.29 -22.55
C ARG A 122 -10.98 -0.33 -21.02
N VAL A 123 -10.55 0.74 -20.35
CA VAL A 123 -10.51 0.82 -18.88
C VAL A 123 -11.91 0.84 -18.29
N LYS A 124 -12.87 1.55 -18.90
CA LYS A 124 -14.28 1.48 -18.50
C LYS A 124 -14.79 0.04 -18.55
N ARG A 125 -14.63 -0.65 -19.67
CA ARG A 125 -15.11 -2.03 -19.85
C ARG A 125 -14.46 -3.01 -18.86
N LEU A 126 -13.13 -3.09 -18.87
CA LEU A 126 -12.39 -4.09 -18.09
C LEU A 126 -12.29 -3.71 -16.60
N GLY A 127 -12.19 -2.42 -16.28
CA GLY A 127 -12.18 -1.92 -14.91
C GLY A 127 -13.52 -2.09 -14.22
N THR A 128 -14.64 -1.83 -14.92
CA THR A 128 -15.99 -2.12 -14.39
C THR A 128 -16.13 -3.60 -14.10
N LEU A 129 -15.69 -4.49 -15.01
CA LEU A 129 -15.71 -5.93 -14.76
C LEU A 129 -14.87 -6.31 -13.52
N ALA A 130 -13.66 -5.76 -13.38
CA ALA A 130 -12.80 -6.03 -12.22
C ALA A 130 -13.46 -5.60 -10.89
N VAL A 131 -14.08 -4.41 -10.85
CA VAL A 131 -14.78 -3.89 -9.67
C VAL A 131 -16.02 -4.74 -9.34
N ARG A 132 -16.80 -5.12 -10.36
CA ARG A 132 -17.98 -5.99 -10.17
C ARG A 132 -17.60 -7.38 -9.70
N VAL A 133 -16.53 -7.97 -10.23
CA VAL A 133 -15.98 -9.25 -9.74
C VAL A 133 -15.57 -9.13 -8.28
N LEU A 134 -14.80 -8.09 -7.93
CA LEU A 134 -14.36 -7.88 -6.55
C LEU A 134 -15.56 -7.78 -5.60
N ARG A 135 -16.58 -6.99 -5.96
CA ARG A 135 -17.83 -6.91 -5.19
C ARG A 135 -18.54 -8.25 -5.07
N ALA A 136 -18.67 -9.00 -6.18
CA ALA A 136 -19.36 -10.27 -6.18
C ALA A 136 -18.70 -11.29 -5.23
N VAL A 137 -17.36 -11.27 -5.14
CA VAL A 137 -16.62 -12.08 -4.16
C VAL A 137 -16.88 -11.56 -2.75
N SER A 138 -16.64 -10.28 -2.48
CA SER A 138 -16.78 -9.67 -1.15
C SER A 138 -18.20 -9.68 -0.56
N ILE A 139 -19.23 -9.92 -1.36
CA ILE A 139 -20.60 -10.07 -0.83
C ILE A 139 -21.09 -11.51 -0.79
N ALA A 140 -20.27 -12.47 -1.20
CA ALA A 140 -20.69 -13.85 -1.30
C ALA A 140 -20.93 -14.47 0.07
N ASP A 141 -20.17 -14.03 1.08
CA ASP A 141 -20.24 -14.56 2.43
C ASP A 141 -21.05 -13.69 3.42
N GLY A 142 -21.28 -12.41 3.09
CA GLY A 142 -22.09 -11.48 3.87
C GLY A 142 -22.17 -10.07 3.27
N PRO A 143 -22.70 -9.08 4.00
CA PRO A 143 -22.63 -7.67 3.58
C PRO A 143 -21.20 -7.13 3.61
N LEU A 144 -20.89 -6.21 2.68
CA LEU A 144 -19.59 -5.53 2.65
C LEU A 144 -19.26 -4.87 3.99
N ASP A 145 -18.08 -5.15 4.52
CA ASP A 145 -17.54 -4.39 5.63
C ASP A 145 -16.75 -3.15 5.18
N ALA A 146 -16.26 -2.38 6.16
CA ALA A 146 -15.53 -1.14 5.92
C ALA A 146 -14.20 -1.35 5.16
N GLU A 147 -13.50 -2.46 5.40
CA GLU A 147 -12.24 -2.75 4.75
C GLU A 147 -12.44 -3.21 3.31
N GLU A 148 -13.45 -4.02 3.05
CA GLU A 148 -13.82 -4.42 1.69
C GLU A 148 -14.30 -3.21 0.89
N ALA A 149 -15.12 -2.36 1.49
CA ALA A 149 -15.54 -1.09 0.88
C ALA A 149 -14.34 -0.19 0.55
N ARG A 150 -13.37 -0.06 1.47
CA ARG A 150 -12.11 0.65 1.23
C ARG A 150 -11.30 0.01 0.10
N THR A 151 -11.24 -1.32 0.05
CA THR A 151 -10.49 -2.05 -0.97
C THR A 151 -11.10 -1.84 -2.35
N ILE A 152 -12.43 -1.93 -2.46
CA ILE A 152 -13.18 -1.60 -3.67
C ILE A 152 -12.92 -0.15 -4.09
N ALA A 153 -12.98 0.79 -3.14
CA ALA A 153 -12.69 2.19 -3.41
C ALA A 153 -11.25 2.41 -3.91
N GLY A 154 -10.28 1.71 -3.32
CA GLY A 154 -8.88 1.72 -3.76
C GLY A 154 -8.73 1.24 -5.20
N VAL A 155 -9.40 0.15 -5.59
CA VAL A 155 -9.40 -0.35 -6.97
C VAL A 155 -10.04 0.65 -7.92
N ILE A 156 -11.22 1.21 -7.59
CA ILE A 156 -11.90 2.22 -8.42
C ILE A 156 -10.97 3.43 -8.63
N ALA A 157 -10.36 3.94 -7.56
CA ALA A 157 -9.46 5.08 -7.62
C ALA A 157 -8.22 4.77 -8.50
N SER A 158 -7.67 3.55 -8.41
CA SER A 158 -6.54 3.10 -9.24
C SER A 158 -6.86 2.98 -10.74
N LEU A 159 -8.14 2.94 -11.16
CA LEU A 159 -8.50 2.93 -12.58
C LEU A 159 -8.26 4.29 -13.25
N GLY A 160 -8.26 5.40 -12.49
CA GLY A 160 -8.09 6.74 -13.03
C GLY A 160 -9.21 7.20 -13.97
N LEU A 161 -10.42 6.65 -13.78
CA LEU A 161 -11.59 7.04 -14.57
C LEU A 161 -12.00 8.50 -14.29
N PRO A 162 -12.63 9.18 -15.25
CA PRO A 162 -13.27 10.47 -14.99
C PRO A 162 -14.27 10.40 -13.84
N ASP A 163 -14.42 11.50 -13.08
CA ASP A 163 -15.23 11.52 -11.85
C ASP A 163 -16.65 11.00 -12.04
N ALA A 164 -17.33 11.34 -13.15
CA ALA A 164 -18.68 10.86 -13.44
C ALA A 164 -18.76 9.32 -13.58
N ASP A 165 -17.75 8.72 -14.22
CA ASP A 165 -17.68 7.27 -14.41
C ASP A 165 -17.29 6.57 -13.10
N ALA A 166 -16.31 7.12 -12.37
CA ALA A 166 -15.91 6.62 -11.07
C ALA A 166 -17.08 6.68 -10.06
N GLN A 167 -17.85 7.77 -10.05
CA GLN A 167 -19.01 7.94 -9.17
C GLN A 167 -20.12 6.93 -9.48
N THR A 168 -20.31 6.60 -10.76
CA THR A 168 -21.23 5.54 -11.17
C THR A 168 -20.79 4.20 -10.58
N LEU A 169 -19.49 3.88 -10.63
CA LEU A 169 -18.96 2.68 -9.99
C LEU A 169 -19.12 2.72 -8.48
N TYR A 170 -18.83 3.83 -7.79
CA TYR A 170 -19.00 3.94 -6.34
C TYR A 170 -20.45 3.66 -5.89
N ALA A 171 -21.43 4.15 -6.64
CA ALA A 171 -22.86 3.99 -6.33
C ALA A 171 -23.46 2.66 -6.81
N GLU A 172 -22.77 1.91 -7.66
CA GLU A 172 -23.27 0.66 -8.23
C GLU A 172 -23.43 -0.44 -7.16
N LEU A 173 -24.61 -1.06 -7.16
CA LEU A 173 -24.91 -2.20 -6.29
C LEU A 173 -24.18 -3.47 -6.78
N PRO A 174 -23.86 -4.41 -5.87
CA PRO A 174 -23.27 -5.69 -6.26
C PRO A 174 -24.16 -6.44 -7.26
N VAL A 175 -23.52 -7.02 -8.28
CA VAL A 175 -24.18 -7.87 -9.29
C VAL A 175 -23.76 -9.32 -9.06
N PRO A 176 -24.69 -10.28 -8.95
CA PRO A 176 -24.36 -11.69 -8.81
C PRO A 176 -23.49 -12.20 -9.96
N VAL A 177 -22.55 -13.09 -9.66
CA VAL A 177 -21.59 -13.59 -10.65
C VAL A 177 -22.25 -14.25 -11.86
N GLU A 178 -23.39 -14.91 -11.67
CA GLU A 178 -24.15 -15.55 -12.74
C GLU A 178 -24.68 -14.53 -13.75
N GLN A 179 -25.01 -13.33 -13.28
CA GLN A 179 -25.50 -12.19 -14.06
C GLN A 179 -24.37 -11.28 -14.56
N LEU A 180 -23.11 -11.54 -14.17
CA LEU A 180 -21.98 -10.79 -14.72
C LEU A 180 -21.78 -11.16 -16.19
N ASP A 181 -21.91 -10.14 -17.03
CA ASP A 181 -21.65 -10.25 -18.45
C ASP A 181 -20.16 -10.03 -18.75
N VAL A 182 -19.59 -10.98 -19.47
CA VAL A 182 -18.23 -10.89 -20.01
C VAL A 182 -18.37 -10.47 -21.47
N TYR A 183 -18.26 -9.16 -21.73
CA TYR A 183 -18.49 -8.59 -23.06
C TYR A 183 -17.22 -8.52 -23.92
N GLY A 184 -17.27 -9.20 -25.07
CA GLY A 184 -16.23 -9.19 -26.10
C GLY A 184 -14.96 -9.91 -25.68
N ASP A 185 -13.94 -9.82 -26.52
CA ASP A 185 -12.67 -10.49 -26.25
C ASP A 185 -11.92 -9.79 -25.11
N ILE A 186 -11.51 -10.60 -24.13
CA ILE A 186 -10.63 -10.21 -23.02
C ILE A 186 -9.26 -10.82 -23.27
N GLU A 187 -8.21 -10.01 -23.14
CA GLU A 187 -6.85 -10.51 -23.30
C GLU A 187 -6.57 -11.61 -22.26
N PRO A 188 -5.94 -12.75 -22.63
CA PRO A 188 -5.73 -13.86 -21.71
C PRO A 188 -5.01 -13.48 -20.40
N ALA A 189 -4.09 -12.51 -20.47
CA ALA A 189 -3.40 -11.99 -19.30
C ALA A 189 -4.36 -11.27 -18.34
N VAL A 190 -5.28 -10.46 -18.85
CA VAL A 190 -6.30 -9.77 -18.05
C VAL A 190 -7.29 -10.77 -17.46
N ALA A 191 -7.69 -11.79 -18.23
CA ALA A 191 -8.58 -12.85 -17.73
C ALA A 191 -7.94 -13.61 -16.55
N LYS A 192 -6.66 -13.98 -16.65
CA LYS A 192 -5.90 -14.60 -15.56
C LYS A 192 -5.75 -13.64 -14.36
N ALA A 193 -5.49 -12.36 -14.62
CA ALA A 193 -5.38 -11.34 -13.57
C ALA A 193 -6.70 -11.12 -12.81
N LEU A 194 -7.85 -11.18 -13.50
CA LEU A 194 -9.18 -11.11 -12.87
C LEU A 194 -9.40 -12.29 -11.92
N VAL A 195 -9.13 -13.52 -12.38
CA VAL A 195 -9.30 -14.73 -11.55
C VAL A 195 -8.34 -14.74 -10.36
N ARG A 196 -7.07 -14.36 -10.54
CA ARG A 196 -6.12 -14.20 -9.42
C ARG A 196 -6.56 -13.12 -8.44
N GLY A 197 -7.05 -11.99 -8.93
CA GLY A 197 -7.59 -10.93 -8.10
C GLY A 197 -8.80 -11.37 -7.29
N ALA A 198 -9.68 -12.19 -7.89
CA ALA A 198 -10.84 -12.76 -7.23
C ALA A 198 -10.44 -13.77 -6.14
N TRP A 199 -9.47 -14.64 -6.41
CA TRP A 199 -8.88 -15.51 -5.38
C TRP A 199 -8.21 -14.73 -4.26
N LEU A 200 -7.51 -13.62 -4.57
CA LEU A 200 -6.86 -12.78 -3.55
C LEU A 200 -7.88 -12.10 -2.64
N ALA A 201 -9.04 -11.70 -3.17
CA ALA A 201 -10.15 -11.18 -2.38
C ALA A 201 -10.69 -12.27 -1.44
N ALA A 202 -11.07 -13.43 -1.99
CA ALA A 202 -11.62 -14.56 -1.22
C ALA A 202 -10.66 -15.11 -0.15
N ALA A 203 -9.35 -15.03 -0.40
CA ALA A 203 -8.36 -15.54 0.54
C ALA A 203 -7.94 -14.51 1.60
N SER A 204 -8.47 -13.27 1.56
CA SER A 204 -8.03 -12.16 2.41
C SER A 204 -8.27 -12.44 3.91
N ASP A 205 -9.38 -13.09 4.23
CA ASP A 205 -9.63 -13.77 5.49
C ASP A 205 -9.64 -15.30 5.28
N GLN A 206 -10.73 -15.94 4.93
CA GLN A 206 -10.78 -17.37 4.74
C GLN A 206 -11.71 -17.69 3.61
N ILE A 207 -11.19 -18.39 2.60
CA ILE A 207 -11.95 -18.79 1.42
C ILE A 207 -13.23 -19.51 1.86
N ASP A 208 -14.36 -18.81 1.76
CA ASP A 208 -15.68 -19.36 2.01
C ASP A 208 -16.13 -20.13 0.75
N PRO A 209 -16.85 -21.27 0.89
CA PRO A 209 -17.37 -22.02 -0.25
C PRO A 209 -18.20 -21.18 -1.24
N ARG A 210 -18.86 -20.12 -0.76
CA ARG A 210 -19.67 -19.19 -1.57
C ARG A 210 -18.78 -18.27 -2.42
N GLU A 211 -17.70 -17.76 -1.85
CA GLU A 211 -16.70 -16.99 -2.59
C GLU A 211 -15.98 -17.87 -3.62
N GLU A 212 -15.60 -19.09 -3.23
CA GLU A 212 -15.00 -20.06 -4.14
C GLU A 212 -15.92 -20.37 -5.32
N HIS A 213 -17.23 -20.55 -5.08
CA HIS A 213 -18.22 -20.68 -6.15
C HIS A 213 -18.19 -19.48 -7.09
N VAL A 214 -18.15 -18.25 -6.56
CA VAL A 214 -18.04 -17.03 -7.38
C VAL A 214 -16.79 -17.05 -8.27
N VAL A 215 -15.62 -17.37 -7.70
CA VAL A 215 -14.38 -17.41 -8.48
C VAL A 215 -14.44 -18.49 -9.57
N ARG A 216 -15.01 -19.66 -9.27
CA ARG A 216 -15.17 -20.76 -10.24
C ARG A 216 -16.13 -20.41 -11.37
N VAL A 217 -17.27 -19.76 -11.08
CA VAL A 217 -18.21 -19.30 -12.12
C VAL A 217 -17.54 -18.27 -13.03
N LEU A 218 -16.80 -17.32 -12.45
CA LEU A 218 -16.04 -16.33 -13.23
C LEU A 218 -14.99 -17.00 -14.13
N ALA A 219 -14.20 -17.92 -13.58
CA ALA A 219 -13.16 -18.63 -14.33
C ALA A 219 -13.77 -19.38 -15.53
N ASN A 220 -14.92 -20.04 -15.34
CA ASN A 220 -15.65 -20.70 -16.42
C ASN A 220 -16.13 -19.71 -17.49
N LYS A 221 -16.70 -18.56 -17.10
CA LYS A 221 -17.12 -17.49 -18.04
C LYS A 221 -15.95 -16.93 -18.85
N LEU A 222 -14.75 -16.90 -18.26
CA LEU A 222 -13.51 -16.44 -18.90
C LEU A 222 -12.77 -17.53 -19.68
N GLY A 223 -13.30 -18.76 -19.72
CA GLY A 223 -12.67 -19.89 -20.41
C GLY A 223 -11.33 -20.34 -19.81
N ILE A 224 -11.13 -20.11 -18.51
CA ILE A 224 -9.91 -20.55 -17.81
C ILE A 224 -10.01 -22.04 -17.49
N PRO A 225 -9.02 -22.87 -17.88
CA PRO A 225 -9.01 -24.29 -17.55
C PRO A 225 -8.98 -24.54 -16.04
N ALA A 226 -9.65 -25.62 -15.60
CA ALA A 226 -9.72 -25.96 -14.18
C ALA A 226 -8.33 -26.17 -13.54
N MET A 227 -7.39 -26.76 -14.27
CA MET A 227 -6.01 -26.95 -13.79
C MET A 227 -5.31 -25.60 -13.54
N ASP A 228 -5.42 -24.65 -14.49
CA ASP A 228 -4.85 -23.31 -14.36
C ASP A 228 -5.46 -22.58 -13.15
N MET A 229 -6.76 -22.77 -12.90
CA MET A 229 -7.45 -22.18 -11.75
C MET A 229 -6.91 -22.70 -10.40
N GLU A 230 -6.65 -24.00 -10.26
CA GLU A 230 -6.07 -24.56 -9.02
C GLU A 230 -4.63 -24.09 -8.80
N VAL A 231 -3.83 -23.96 -9.86
CA VAL A 231 -2.49 -23.36 -9.77
C VAL A 231 -2.59 -21.92 -9.26
N MET A 232 -3.49 -21.11 -9.83
CA MET A 232 -3.70 -19.73 -9.38
C MET A 232 -4.16 -19.62 -7.93
N ARG A 233 -5.06 -20.53 -7.49
CA ARG A 233 -5.50 -20.60 -6.09
C ARG A 233 -4.33 -20.87 -5.15
N ASN A 234 -3.50 -21.87 -5.46
CA ASN A 234 -2.35 -22.25 -4.64
C ASN A 234 -1.30 -21.13 -4.57
N ASP A 235 -1.01 -20.48 -5.71
CA ASP A 235 -0.10 -19.34 -5.77
C ASP A 235 -0.56 -18.19 -4.85
N VAL A 236 -1.86 -17.87 -4.87
CA VAL A 236 -2.43 -16.81 -4.02
C VAL A 236 -2.34 -17.17 -2.54
N VAL A 237 -2.69 -18.41 -2.17
CA VAL A 237 -2.62 -18.87 -0.77
C VAL A 237 -1.17 -18.82 -0.26
N GLN A 238 -0.20 -19.25 -1.07
CA GLN A 238 1.21 -19.18 -0.71
C GLN A 238 1.68 -17.74 -0.53
N ARG A 239 1.28 -16.81 -1.42
CA ARG A 239 1.61 -15.38 -1.29
C ARG A 239 1.07 -14.78 0.00
N ILE A 240 -0.14 -15.14 0.41
CA ILE A 240 -0.77 -14.66 1.65
C ILE A 240 0.02 -15.12 2.88
N GLU A 241 0.48 -16.38 2.90
CA GLU A 241 1.29 -16.88 4.02
C GLU A 241 2.66 -16.21 4.09
N MET A 242 3.34 -16.03 2.96
CA MET A 242 4.61 -15.29 2.91
C MET A 242 4.45 -13.87 3.44
N ARG A 243 3.36 -13.20 3.04
CA ARG A 243 3.04 -11.85 3.45
C ARG A 243 2.70 -11.75 4.94
N ARG A 244 2.06 -12.77 5.54
CA ARG A 244 1.87 -12.86 7.00
C ARG A 244 3.20 -12.77 7.73
N MET A 245 4.17 -13.60 7.35
CA MET A 245 5.47 -13.64 8.01
C MET A 245 6.24 -12.34 7.87
N GLY A 246 6.24 -11.73 6.67
CA GLY A 246 6.82 -10.41 6.45
C GLY A 246 6.15 -9.30 7.29
N GLY A 247 4.82 -9.31 7.39
CA GLY A 247 4.08 -8.33 8.18
C GLY A 247 4.34 -8.44 9.69
N ILE A 248 4.44 -9.66 10.24
CA ILE A 248 4.82 -9.87 11.65
C ILE A 248 6.25 -9.35 11.89
N ALA A 249 7.17 -9.62 10.95
CA ALA A 249 8.54 -9.12 11.02
C ALA A 249 8.60 -7.59 11.02
N VAL A 250 7.78 -6.92 10.20
CA VAL A 250 7.64 -5.44 10.21
C VAL A 250 7.16 -4.93 11.57
N ILE A 251 6.12 -5.53 12.14
CA ILE A 251 5.59 -5.11 13.46
C ILE A 251 6.69 -5.21 14.52
N ASP A 252 7.37 -6.36 14.62
CA ASP A 252 8.40 -6.58 15.62
C ASP A 252 9.60 -5.65 15.41
N ALA A 253 10.01 -5.43 14.15
CA ALA A 253 11.11 -4.53 13.80
C ALA A 253 10.80 -3.07 14.15
N ILE A 254 9.62 -2.54 13.79
CA ILE A 254 9.20 -1.17 14.13
C ILE A 254 9.17 -1.00 15.66
N ARG A 255 8.55 -1.94 16.37
CA ARG A 255 8.47 -1.89 17.85
C ARG A 255 9.83 -1.97 18.51
N TYR A 256 10.78 -2.72 17.94
CA TYR A 256 12.15 -2.80 18.45
C TYR A 256 12.91 -1.48 18.22
N VAL A 257 12.86 -0.94 17.00
CA VAL A 257 13.58 0.28 16.64
C VAL A 257 13.02 1.49 17.39
N LEU A 258 11.69 1.58 17.51
CA LEU A 258 10.96 2.66 18.19
C LEU A 258 10.58 2.32 19.62
N ALA A 259 11.30 1.41 20.30
CA ALA A 259 10.95 0.96 21.65
C ALA A 259 10.79 2.07 22.70
N ASP A 260 11.44 3.23 22.50
CA ASP A 260 11.34 4.42 23.37
C ASP A 260 10.26 5.43 22.92
N ARG A 261 9.40 5.04 21.97
CA ARG A 261 8.20 5.76 21.50
C ARG A 261 6.95 4.89 21.70
N MET A 262 6.99 4.01 22.70
CA MET A 262 5.93 3.07 23.08
C MET A 262 5.54 3.36 24.54
N PRO A 263 4.31 3.82 24.85
CA PRO A 263 3.24 4.16 23.91
C PRO A 263 3.55 5.43 23.10
N GLY A 264 2.83 5.65 22.00
CA GLY A 264 3.01 6.80 21.12
C GLY A 264 3.09 6.39 19.64
N HIS A 265 3.86 7.14 18.85
CA HIS A 265 3.97 6.91 17.40
C HIS A 265 4.45 5.50 17.04
N GLY A 266 5.30 4.86 17.86
CA GLY A 266 5.73 3.48 17.61
C GLY A 266 4.57 2.49 17.58
N VAL A 267 3.54 2.70 18.42
CA VAL A 267 2.33 1.85 18.48
C VAL A 267 1.52 2.03 17.21
N THR A 268 1.23 3.29 16.86
CA THR A 268 0.42 3.64 15.68
C THR A 268 1.07 3.14 14.40
N LEU A 269 2.36 3.43 14.20
CA LEU A 269 3.08 3.02 12.99
C LEU A 269 3.17 1.50 12.86
N ALA A 270 3.46 0.77 13.94
CA ALA A 270 3.49 -0.69 13.92
C ALA A 270 2.11 -1.27 13.59
N ALA A 271 1.04 -0.74 14.20
CA ALA A 271 -0.32 -1.25 13.98
C ALA A 271 -0.82 -0.97 12.55
N LYS A 272 -0.58 0.24 12.03
CA LYS A 272 -1.01 0.62 10.68
C LYS A 272 -0.19 -0.08 9.59
N ALA A 273 1.14 -0.17 9.74
CA ALA A 273 1.98 -0.95 8.83
C ALA A 273 1.60 -2.45 8.87
N GLY A 274 1.33 -2.98 10.06
CA GLY A 274 0.79 -4.34 10.23
C GLY A 274 -0.56 -4.53 9.54
N THR A 275 -1.46 -3.55 9.59
CA THR A 275 -2.76 -3.60 8.89
C THR A 275 -2.58 -3.63 7.37
N LEU A 276 -1.60 -2.89 6.83
CA LEU A 276 -1.27 -2.90 5.40
C LEU A 276 -0.65 -4.22 4.95
N LEU A 277 0.16 -4.87 5.78
CA LEU A 277 0.93 -6.05 5.38
C LEU A 277 0.27 -7.36 5.78
N ILE A 278 -0.40 -7.45 6.91
CA ILE A 278 -0.91 -8.73 7.40
C ILE A 278 -2.28 -9.01 6.79
N PRO A 279 -2.51 -10.20 6.20
CA PRO A 279 -3.84 -10.62 5.76
C PRO A 279 -4.84 -10.61 6.92
N ARG A 280 -6.10 -10.25 6.65
CA ARG A 280 -7.11 -9.97 7.67
C ARG A 280 -7.25 -11.09 8.70
N ARG A 281 -7.28 -12.35 8.27
CA ARG A 281 -7.40 -13.53 9.17
C ARG A 281 -6.36 -13.63 10.27
N TYR A 282 -5.19 -13.04 10.07
CA TYR A 282 -4.06 -13.12 10.99
C TYR A 282 -3.86 -11.86 11.82
N ARG A 283 -4.62 -10.79 11.56
CA ARG A 283 -4.36 -9.48 12.16
C ARG A 283 -4.61 -9.44 13.65
N GLU A 284 -5.69 -10.06 14.13
CA GLU A 284 -6.01 -10.03 15.56
C GLU A 284 -4.86 -10.62 16.38
N GLU A 285 -4.42 -11.83 16.03
CA GLU A 285 -3.29 -12.51 16.68
C GLU A 285 -1.98 -11.71 16.53
N ALA A 286 -1.67 -11.23 15.32
CA ALA A 286 -0.41 -10.55 15.05
C ALA A 286 -0.31 -9.16 15.68
N LEU A 287 -1.44 -8.44 15.82
CA LEU A 287 -1.49 -7.10 16.39
C LEU A 287 -1.68 -7.11 17.92
N ALA A 288 -2.20 -8.19 18.51
CA ALA A 288 -2.41 -8.30 19.96
C ALA A 288 -1.17 -7.95 20.81
N PRO A 289 0.07 -8.36 20.46
CA PRO A 289 1.27 -7.99 21.23
C PRO A 289 1.53 -6.47 21.32
N ILE A 290 1.04 -5.68 20.35
CA ILE A 290 1.16 -4.23 20.34
C ILE A 290 0.36 -3.64 21.50
N GLY A 291 -0.90 -4.07 21.66
CA GLY A 291 -1.80 -3.59 22.70
C GLY A 291 -1.34 -3.94 24.12
N HIS A 292 -0.67 -5.08 24.28
CA HIS A 292 -0.14 -5.52 25.58
C HIS A 292 1.18 -4.84 25.98
N GLY A 293 1.80 -4.04 25.11
CA GLY A 293 3.07 -3.38 25.42
C GLY A 293 4.24 -4.35 25.63
N ALA A 294 4.15 -5.58 25.12
CA ALA A 294 5.21 -6.58 25.30
C ALA A 294 6.52 -6.08 24.69
N ARG A 295 7.65 -6.37 25.34
CA ARG A 295 8.97 -6.02 24.80
C ARG A 295 9.33 -6.98 23.67
N VAL A 296 9.81 -6.44 22.56
CA VAL A 296 10.35 -7.26 21.46
C VAL A 296 11.76 -7.74 21.79
N VAL A 297 11.98 -9.04 21.60
CA VAL A 297 13.29 -9.69 21.72
C VAL A 297 13.69 -10.21 20.34
N LEU A 298 14.88 -9.82 19.88
CA LEU A 298 15.48 -10.34 18.65
C LEU A 298 15.99 -11.75 18.91
N ALA A 299 15.53 -12.71 18.11
CA ALA A 299 15.74 -14.13 18.34
C ALA A 299 15.82 -14.92 17.03
N LYS A 300 16.26 -14.27 15.94
CA LYS A 300 16.44 -14.85 14.60
C LYS A 300 15.18 -15.53 14.05
N ARG A 301 14.00 -15.03 14.42
CA ARG A 301 12.70 -15.62 14.04
C ARG A 301 12.41 -15.54 12.55
N PHE A 302 13.02 -14.58 11.85
CA PHE A 302 12.69 -14.25 10.46
C PHE A 302 13.86 -14.50 9.47
N VAL A 303 14.83 -15.33 9.85
CA VAL A 303 15.99 -15.65 8.99
C VAL A 303 15.63 -16.37 7.69
N HIS A 304 14.47 -17.03 7.66
CA HIS A 304 13.99 -17.80 6.50
C HIS A 304 13.19 -16.97 5.48
N LEU A 305 12.94 -15.69 5.76
CA LEU A 305 12.34 -14.79 4.77
C LEU A 305 13.25 -14.70 3.53
N SER A 306 12.65 -14.43 2.36
CA SER A 306 13.42 -14.14 1.15
C SER A 306 14.23 -12.84 1.33
N SER A 307 15.30 -12.65 0.55
CA SER A 307 16.08 -11.40 0.64
C SER A 307 15.21 -10.17 0.31
N ASP A 308 14.31 -10.28 -0.67
CA ASP A 308 13.37 -9.21 -1.02
C ASP A 308 12.42 -8.88 0.14
N ASP A 309 11.87 -9.89 0.82
CA ASP A 309 11.02 -9.68 2.00
C ASP A 309 11.79 -9.06 3.16
N LYS A 310 13.05 -9.45 3.38
CA LYS A 310 13.91 -8.84 4.40
C LYS A 310 14.20 -7.38 4.08
N LEU A 311 14.50 -7.04 2.84
CA LEU A 311 14.71 -5.66 2.40
C LEU A 311 13.44 -4.83 2.54
N MET A 312 12.27 -5.38 2.22
CA MET A 312 10.98 -4.73 2.48
C MET A 312 10.79 -4.46 3.98
N VAL A 313 11.01 -5.46 4.84
CA VAL A 313 10.86 -5.31 6.30
C VAL A 313 11.76 -4.20 6.83
N LEU A 314 13.04 -4.22 6.45
CA LEU A 314 14.03 -3.25 6.89
C LEU A 314 13.72 -1.85 6.34
N GLY A 315 13.33 -1.75 5.07
CA GLY A 315 12.96 -0.47 4.46
C GLY A 315 11.74 0.17 5.14
N VAL A 316 10.67 -0.60 5.36
CA VAL A 316 9.47 -0.14 6.08
C VAL A 316 9.83 0.29 7.50
N THR A 317 10.68 -0.49 8.18
CA THR A 317 11.14 -0.17 9.54
C THR A 317 11.94 1.14 9.56
N TRP A 318 12.78 1.37 8.56
CA TRP A 318 13.54 2.61 8.47
C TRP A 318 12.67 3.82 8.12
N ALA A 319 11.72 3.68 7.20
CA ALA A 319 10.74 4.72 6.92
C ALA A 319 9.97 5.12 8.18
N ALA A 320 9.51 4.14 8.97
CA ALA A 320 8.88 4.39 10.27
C ALA A 320 9.82 5.09 11.28
N ALA A 321 11.11 4.74 11.29
CA ALA A 321 12.10 5.38 12.15
C ALA A 321 12.31 6.87 11.84
N MET A 322 12.04 7.30 10.60
CA MET A 322 12.21 8.67 10.14
C MET A 322 11.00 9.58 10.42
N TYR A 323 9.92 9.07 11.02
CA TYR A 323 8.63 9.78 11.16
C TYR A 323 8.67 11.16 11.86
N GLU A 324 9.57 11.39 12.83
CA GLU A 324 9.59 12.62 13.65
C GLU A 324 10.72 13.61 13.31
N ASP A 325 11.46 13.44 12.20
CA ASP A 325 12.75 14.09 11.96
C ASP A 325 13.74 13.92 13.13
N PRO A 326 14.54 12.84 13.14
CA PRO A 326 15.44 12.58 14.25
C PRO A 326 16.65 13.52 14.20
N SER A 327 16.96 14.18 15.33
CA SER A 327 18.26 14.81 15.55
C SER A 327 19.43 13.85 15.22
N LEU A 328 20.62 14.36 14.94
CA LEU A 328 21.77 13.52 14.57
C LEU A 328 22.03 12.39 15.59
N ALA A 329 21.95 12.71 16.88
CA ALA A 329 22.10 11.73 17.95
C ALA A 329 20.98 10.67 17.94
N ARG A 330 19.74 11.10 17.71
CA ARG A 330 18.59 10.20 17.59
C ARG A 330 18.72 9.28 16.37
N ARG A 331 19.12 9.82 15.22
CA ARG A 331 19.31 9.05 13.98
C ARG A 331 20.41 8.01 14.14
N ALA A 332 21.51 8.33 14.84
CA ALA A 332 22.57 7.38 15.16
C ALA A 332 22.06 6.21 16.01
N LEU A 333 21.25 6.50 17.04
CA LEU A 333 20.62 5.47 17.89
C LEU A 333 19.66 4.58 17.09
N LEU A 334 18.78 5.19 16.28
CA LEU A 334 17.82 4.46 15.44
C LEU A 334 18.54 3.57 14.42
N ARG A 335 19.60 4.08 13.79
CA ARG A 335 20.45 3.30 12.88
C ARG A 335 21.05 2.10 13.60
N ALA A 336 21.64 2.29 14.78
CA ALA A 336 22.21 1.18 15.55
C ALA A 336 21.16 0.09 15.89
N ARG A 337 19.92 0.48 16.23
CA ARG A 337 18.83 -0.47 16.45
C ARG A 337 18.40 -1.17 15.17
N HIS A 338 18.28 -0.44 14.07
CA HIS A 338 17.96 -0.99 12.77
C HIS A 338 19.01 -2.02 12.31
N GLU A 339 20.31 -1.76 12.51
CA GLU A 339 21.36 -2.74 12.19
C GLU A 339 21.27 -4.02 13.02
N ARG A 340 20.80 -3.93 14.27
CA ARG A 340 20.55 -5.13 15.08
C ARG A 340 19.42 -5.97 14.51
N VAL A 341 18.34 -5.33 14.02
CA VAL A 341 17.26 -6.02 13.32
C VAL A 341 17.78 -6.70 12.04
N ALA A 342 18.57 -5.96 11.23
CA ALA A 342 19.15 -6.51 10.01
C ALA A 342 20.06 -7.72 10.29
N ALA A 343 20.93 -7.61 11.30
CA ALA A 343 21.78 -8.72 11.73
C ALA A 343 20.98 -9.92 12.26
N ASP A 344 19.87 -9.69 12.97
CA ASP A 344 18.97 -10.76 13.43
C ASP A 344 18.30 -11.50 12.27
N MET A 345 18.01 -10.79 11.18
CA MET A 345 17.43 -11.35 9.95
C MET A 345 18.49 -11.94 8.99
N GLY A 346 19.78 -11.69 9.27
CA GLY A 346 20.89 -12.10 8.41
C GLY A 346 20.96 -11.33 7.09
N GLU A 347 20.69 -10.02 7.12
CA GLU A 347 20.75 -9.13 5.95
C GLU A 347 21.57 -7.87 6.26
N ASP A 348 22.01 -7.18 5.22
CA ASP A 348 22.66 -5.88 5.33
C ASP A 348 21.62 -4.75 5.38
N GLY A 349 21.52 -4.09 6.53
CA GLY A 349 20.57 -3.01 6.73
C GLY A 349 20.84 -1.78 5.85
N SER A 350 22.07 -1.58 5.37
CA SER A 350 22.40 -0.42 4.54
C SER A 350 21.70 -0.43 3.18
N LYS A 351 21.53 -1.62 2.58
CA LYS A 351 20.84 -1.80 1.29
C LYS A 351 19.39 -1.32 1.33
N ALA A 352 18.70 -1.54 2.46
CA ALA A 352 17.32 -1.14 2.62
C ALA A 352 17.17 0.34 3.02
N ARG A 353 18.12 0.87 3.81
CA ARG A 353 18.07 2.27 4.26
C ARG A 353 18.45 3.27 3.18
N HIS A 354 19.45 2.96 2.36
CA HIS A 354 20.01 3.94 1.41
C HIS A 354 18.95 4.52 0.45
N PRO A 355 18.07 3.72 -0.18
CA PRO A 355 17.04 4.27 -1.05
C PRO A 355 16.00 5.13 -0.32
N VAL A 356 15.72 4.83 0.94
CA VAL A 356 14.81 5.62 1.77
C VAL A 356 15.47 6.96 2.15
N ASP A 357 16.73 6.93 2.58
CA ASP A 357 17.49 8.14 2.90
C ASP A 357 17.64 9.09 1.69
N GLU A 358 17.93 8.51 0.52
CA GLU A 358 18.02 9.22 -0.76
C GLU A 358 16.67 9.85 -1.11
N TRP A 359 15.59 9.07 -1.09
CA TRP A 359 14.24 9.57 -1.37
C TRP A 359 13.79 10.71 -0.44
N PHE A 360 14.05 10.59 0.86
CA PHE A 360 13.76 11.69 1.80
C PHE A 360 14.54 12.95 1.43
N THR A 361 15.82 12.80 1.08
CA THR A 361 16.68 13.92 0.69
C THR A 361 16.17 14.59 -0.59
N ASP A 362 15.81 13.79 -1.60
CA ASP A 362 15.34 14.25 -2.89
C ASP A 362 14.00 14.99 -2.82
N VAL A 363 13.15 14.65 -1.85
CA VAL A 363 11.88 15.37 -1.64
C VAL A 363 12.06 16.59 -0.74
N LEU A 364 12.81 16.46 0.36
CA LEU A 364 12.96 17.53 1.35
C LEU A 364 13.87 18.67 0.86
N ALA A 365 14.94 18.39 0.12
CA ALA A 365 15.87 19.43 -0.31
C ALA A 365 15.22 20.46 -1.25
N PRO A 366 14.47 20.06 -2.31
CA PRO A 366 13.72 21.02 -3.13
C PRO A 366 12.61 21.74 -2.37
N ALA A 367 11.96 21.05 -1.41
CA ALA A 367 10.93 21.64 -0.56
C ALA A 367 11.48 22.75 0.36
N ALA A 368 12.68 22.55 0.91
CA ALA A 368 13.34 23.52 1.79
C ALA A 368 13.95 24.71 1.04
N TRP A 369 14.36 24.54 -0.23
CA TRP A 369 15.01 25.59 -1.03
C TRP A 369 14.26 26.94 -1.05
N PRO A 370 12.97 27.02 -1.42
CA PRO A 370 12.24 28.28 -1.43
C PRO A 370 12.04 28.88 -0.03
N MET A 371 12.19 28.07 1.03
CA MET A 371 12.03 28.52 2.42
C MET A 371 13.28 29.25 2.95
N GLY A 372 14.42 29.19 2.25
CA GLY A 372 15.66 29.89 2.63
C GLY A 372 15.84 31.28 2.00
N ALA A 373 14.86 31.75 1.21
CA ALA A 373 14.93 33.01 0.47
C ALA A 373 14.34 34.23 1.21
N ASP A 374 13.78 34.02 2.41
CA ASP A 374 13.43 35.07 3.38
C ASP A 374 14.35 34.96 4.60
#